data_AF-A0A2R6S2C2-F1
#
_entry.id   AF-A0A2R6S2C2-F1
#
_cell.length_a   1.000
_cell.length_b   1.000
_cell.length_c   1.000
_cell.angle_alpha   90.00
_cell.angle_beta   90.00
_cell.angle_gamma   90.00
#
_symmetry.space_group_name_H-M   'P 1'
#
loop_
_entity.id
_entity.type
_entity.pdbx_description
1 polymer ?
#
loop_
_entity_poly.entity_id
_entity_poly.type
_entity_poly.pdbx_seq_one_letter_code
_entity_poly.pdbx_strand_id
1 'polypeptide(L)'
;MVVATLIAAMAFQAGLSPPGGLLQQDFEEQEAGKSIIGYQEPFLYKAFWIPNTLSFVASLSIIFLLVSGLPTKRRVVLWILTATMWVTITSTTFAYLYALNIISPFDKGMITVLNSSLYAWMGVLGIVFLGHTCRFVIWIIRKVRKCRKQAQAQAHDQDQAQDQV
;
A
#
# COMPACT_ATOMS: atom_id res chain seq x y z
N MET A 1 -10.93 1.39 9.51
CA MET A 1 -10.49 2.73 9.90
C MET A 1 -9.22 2.67 10.75
N VAL A 2 -9.24 1.94 11.88
CA VAL A 2 -8.12 1.88 12.86
C VAL A 2 -6.75 1.63 12.23
N VAL A 3 -6.62 0.65 11.32
CA VAL A 3 -5.30 0.33 10.75
C VAL A 3 -4.75 1.46 9.87
N ALA A 4 -5.59 2.14 9.09
CA ALA A 4 -5.14 3.27 8.27
C ALA A 4 -4.68 4.46 9.12
N THR A 5 -5.39 4.74 10.23
CA THR A 5 -4.97 5.78 11.18
C THR A 5 -3.67 5.42 11.89
N LEU A 6 -3.47 4.14 12.25
CA LEU A 6 -2.22 3.67 12.86
C LEU A 6 -1.03 3.81 11.88
N ILE A 7 -1.18 3.37 10.63
CA ILE A 7 -0.10 3.47 9.64
C ILE A 7 0.21 4.94 9.32
N ALA A 8 -0.82 5.79 9.18
CA ALA A 8 -0.60 7.23 8.98
C ALA A 8 0.18 7.86 10.14
N ALA A 9 -0.15 7.51 11.39
CA ALA A 9 0.57 7.98 12.56
C ALA A 9 2.04 7.50 12.59
N MET A 10 2.28 6.23 12.29
CA MET A 10 3.64 5.67 12.25
C MET A 10 4.50 6.32 11.15
N ALA A 11 3.94 6.50 9.94
CA ALA A 11 4.65 7.14 8.84
C ALA A 11 4.91 8.63 9.11
N PHE A 12 3.98 9.32 9.77
CA PHE A 12 4.16 10.70 10.23
C PHE A 12 5.28 10.80 11.27
N GLN A 13 5.31 9.90 12.26
CA GLN A 13 6.40 9.83 13.24
C GLN A 13 7.75 9.57 12.56
N ALA A 14 7.81 8.64 11.60
CA ALA A 14 9.03 8.35 10.84
C ALA A 14 9.49 9.56 9.99
N GLY A 15 8.56 10.40 9.52
CA GLY A 15 8.88 11.62 8.79
C GLY A 15 9.43 12.74 9.67
N LEU A 16 8.93 12.86 10.90
CA LEU A 16 9.40 13.86 11.88
C LEU A 16 10.72 13.47 12.55
N SER A 17 10.99 12.17 12.66
CA SER A 17 12.20 11.62 13.28
C SER A 17 12.90 10.72 12.27
N PRO A 18 13.70 11.29 11.35
CA PRO A 18 14.40 10.49 10.36
C PRO A 18 15.33 9.52 11.07
N PRO A 19 15.38 8.24 10.62
CA PRO A 19 16.33 7.28 11.17
C PRO A 19 17.74 7.84 11.02
N GLY A 20 18.53 7.79 12.09
CA GLY A 20 19.89 8.36 12.21
C GLY A 20 19.98 9.81 12.68
N GLY A 21 18.85 10.50 12.91
CA GLY A 21 18.86 11.85 13.49
C GLY A 21 19.23 12.96 12.50
N LEU A 22 19.09 14.20 12.97
CA LEU A 22 19.46 15.41 12.24
C LEU A 22 20.91 15.77 12.55
N LEU A 23 21.66 16.26 11.57
CA LEU A 23 22.96 16.91 11.83
C LEU A 23 22.73 18.05 12.83
N GLN A 24 23.42 17.99 13.98
CA GLN A 24 23.21 18.92 15.09
C GLN A 24 24.22 20.09 15.09
N GLN A 25 25.28 19.99 14.27
CA GLN A 25 26.33 21.00 14.10
C GLN A 25 26.73 21.04 12.63
N ASP A 26 27.05 22.23 12.10
CA ASP A 26 27.55 22.39 10.74
C ASP A 26 28.96 21.77 10.59
N PHE A 27 29.17 20.97 9.53
CA PHE A 27 30.49 20.43 9.18
C PHE A 27 30.79 20.77 7.73
N GLU A 28 31.76 21.66 7.47
CA GLU A 28 32.33 22.15 6.19
C GLU A 28 31.49 22.10 4.88
N GLU A 29 30.89 20.98 4.50
CA GLU A 29 29.99 20.80 3.33
C GLU A 29 28.53 20.36 3.67
N GLN A 30 28.19 20.22 4.95
CA GLN A 30 26.89 19.74 5.45
C GLN A 30 26.23 20.77 6.38
N GLU A 31 25.06 21.28 5.98
CA GLU A 31 24.20 22.14 6.80
C GLU A 31 23.52 21.34 7.92
N ALA A 32 23.44 21.95 9.11
CA ALA A 32 22.65 21.46 10.22
C ALA A 32 21.17 21.31 9.83
N GLY A 33 20.52 20.25 10.34
CA GLY A 33 19.12 19.94 10.02
C GLY A 33 18.91 19.03 8.80
N LYS A 34 19.96 18.60 8.11
CA LYS A 34 19.88 17.53 7.09
C LYS A 34 20.11 16.16 7.73
N SER A 35 19.55 15.08 7.16
CA SER A 35 19.74 13.73 7.69
C SER A 35 21.16 13.22 7.41
N ILE A 36 21.85 12.70 8.42
CA ILE A 36 23.22 12.16 8.32
C ILE A 36 23.32 11.05 7.25
N ILE A 37 22.32 10.16 7.17
CA ILE A 37 22.26 9.03 6.22
C ILE A 37 22.06 9.47 4.76
N GLY A 38 21.50 10.66 4.53
CA GLY A 38 21.27 11.20 3.18
C GLY A 38 22.56 11.46 2.40
N TYR A 39 23.68 11.65 3.10
CA TYR A 39 24.99 11.91 2.51
C TYR A 39 25.87 10.65 2.42
N GLN A 40 25.73 9.72 3.37
CA GLN A 40 26.56 8.52 3.45
C GLN A 40 26.08 7.43 2.48
N GLU A 41 24.76 7.26 2.32
CA GLU A 41 24.14 6.23 1.46
C GLU A 41 22.86 6.76 0.77
N PRO A 42 23.00 7.64 -0.24
CA PRO A 42 21.86 8.32 -0.86
C PRO A 42 20.86 7.37 -1.54
N PHE A 43 21.31 6.19 -1.96
CA PHE A 43 20.44 5.17 -2.55
C PHE A 43 19.50 4.53 -1.51
N LEU A 44 20.04 4.11 -0.37
CA LEU A 44 19.26 3.50 0.72
C LEU A 44 18.31 4.51 1.36
N TYR A 45 18.74 5.77 1.47
CA TYR A 45 17.89 6.86 1.95
C TYR A 45 16.65 7.08 1.07
N LYS A 46 16.83 7.16 -0.26
CA LYS A 46 15.71 7.27 -1.21
C LYS A 46 14.80 6.04 -1.18
N ALA A 47 15.38 4.84 -1.09
CA ALA A 47 14.65 3.59 -1.03
C ALA A 47 13.78 3.45 0.25
N PHE A 48 14.12 4.14 1.34
CA PHE A 48 13.29 4.23 2.54
C PHE A 48 12.14 5.25 2.40
N TRP A 49 12.44 6.45 1.91
CA TRP A 49 11.47 7.55 1.87
C TRP A 49 10.32 7.37 0.88
N ILE A 50 10.60 6.77 -0.29
CA ILE A 50 9.59 6.53 -1.34
C ILE A 50 8.45 5.64 -0.82
N PRO A 51 8.69 4.41 -0.33
CA PRO A 51 7.63 3.54 0.16
C PRO A 51 6.96 4.07 1.44
N ASN A 52 7.69 4.78 2.30
CA ASN A 52 7.10 5.40 3.49
C ASN A 52 6.07 6.48 3.12
N THR A 53 6.42 7.38 2.20
CA THR A 53 5.52 8.44 1.73
C THR A 53 4.32 7.87 0.98
N LEU A 54 4.54 6.84 0.16
CA LEU A 54 3.46 6.15 -0.54
C LEU A 54 2.46 5.52 0.44
N SER A 55 2.95 4.88 1.51
CA SER A 55 2.10 4.31 2.56
C SER A 55 1.29 5.38 3.32
N PHE A 56 1.88 6.55 3.52
CA PHE A 56 1.22 7.68 4.17
C PHE A 56 0.09 8.24 3.30
N VAL A 57 0.36 8.53 2.03
CA VAL A 57 -0.65 9.04 1.08
C VAL A 57 -1.77 8.03 0.86
N ALA A 58 -1.45 6.74 0.75
CA ALA A 58 -2.44 5.67 0.65
C ALA A 58 -3.33 5.60 1.90
N SER A 59 -2.75 5.74 3.09
CA SER A 59 -3.49 5.75 4.35
C SER A 59 -4.41 6.97 4.47
N LEU A 60 -3.94 8.17 4.10
CA LEU A 60 -4.76 9.37 4.04
C LEU A 60 -5.93 9.23 3.06
N SER A 61 -5.69 8.61 1.91
CA SER A 61 -6.74 8.33 0.93
C SER A 61 -7.82 7.42 1.52
N ILE A 62 -7.45 6.37 2.26
CA ILE A 62 -8.40 5.50 2.96
C ILE A 62 -9.21 6.30 3.98
N ILE A 63 -8.56 7.09 4.83
CA ILE A 63 -9.23 7.91 5.84
C ILE A 63 -10.21 8.89 5.17
N PHE A 64 -9.77 9.59 4.11
CA PHE A 64 -10.60 10.54 3.38
C PHE A 64 -11.83 9.87 2.74
N LEU A 65 -11.66 8.70 2.11
CA LEU A 65 -12.79 7.94 1.56
C LEU A 65 -13.78 7.48 2.63
N LEU A 66 -13.28 7.10 3.82
CA LEU A 66 -14.14 6.70 4.94
C LEU A 66 -14.88 7.90 5.56
N VAL A 67 -14.18 9.03 5.74
CA VAL A 67 -14.74 10.24 6.36
C VAL A 67 -15.73 10.95 5.43
N SER A 68 -15.51 10.90 4.11
CA SER A 68 -16.40 11.50 3.10
C SER A 68 -17.81 10.89 3.08
N GLY A 69 -18.10 9.87 3.90
CA GLY A 69 -19.42 9.26 4.01
C GLY A 69 -19.88 8.58 2.72
N LEU A 70 -18.98 8.36 1.75
CA LEU A 70 -19.29 7.63 0.53
C LEU A 70 -19.88 6.27 0.92
N PRO A 71 -20.96 5.83 0.27
CA PRO A 71 -21.65 4.60 0.65
C PRO A 71 -20.69 3.41 0.48
N THR A 72 -20.02 3.04 1.57
CA THR A 72 -19.15 1.87 1.71
C THR A 72 -19.92 0.57 1.47
N LYS A 73 -21.25 0.65 1.35
CA LYS A 73 -22.10 -0.44 0.87
C LYS A 73 -21.81 -0.86 -0.57
N ARG A 74 -21.20 -0.01 -1.42
CA ARG A 74 -20.80 -0.44 -2.77
C ARG A 74 -19.62 -1.40 -2.66
N ARG A 75 -19.83 -2.65 -3.09
CA ARG A 75 -18.78 -3.69 -3.17
C ARG A 75 -17.48 -3.16 -3.81
N VAL A 76 -17.58 -2.30 -4.84
CA VAL A 76 -16.41 -1.72 -5.51
C VAL A 76 -15.56 -0.84 -4.58
N VAL A 77 -16.19 -0.01 -3.74
CA VAL A 77 -15.50 0.85 -2.78
C VAL A 77 -14.75 0.00 -1.75
N LEU A 78 -15.40 -1.02 -1.17
CA LEU A 78 -14.74 -1.96 -0.25
C LEU A 78 -13.55 -2.68 -0.90
N TRP A 79 -13.66 -3.02 -2.18
CA TRP A 79 -12.58 -3.63 -2.94
C TRP A 79 -11.41 -2.67 -3.18
N ILE A 80 -11.69 -1.42 -3.55
CA ILE A 80 -10.66 -0.37 -3.69
C ILE A 80 -9.94 -0.15 -2.36
N LEU A 81 -10.68 -0.02 -1.26
CA LEU A 81 -10.13 0.09 0.10
C LEU A 81 -9.27 -1.11 0.47
N THR A 82 -9.70 -2.33 0.11
CA THR A 82 -8.94 -3.54 0.38
C THR A 82 -7.65 -3.54 -0.43
N ALA A 83 -7.70 -3.18 -1.72
CA ALA A 83 -6.52 -3.10 -2.57
C ALA A 83 -5.51 -2.05 -2.07
N THR A 84 -5.96 -0.84 -1.72
CA THR A 84 -5.08 0.19 -1.16
C THR A 84 -4.49 -0.20 0.18
N MET A 85 -5.25 -0.92 1.02
CA MET A 85 -4.75 -1.49 2.26
C MET A 85 -3.58 -2.46 2.02
N TRP A 86 -3.72 -3.38 1.07
CA TRP A 86 -2.64 -4.31 0.72
C TRP A 86 -1.39 -3.59 0.22
N VAL A 87 -1.54 -2.61 -0.66
CA VAL A 87 -0.43 -1.75 -1.13
C VAL A 87 0.25 -1.05 0.05
N THR A 88 -0.54 -0.58 1.02
CA THR A 88 0.00 0.11 2.20
C THR A 88 0.82 -0.83 3.07
N ILE A 89 0.33 -2.04 3.34
CA ILE A 89 1.02 -3.06 4.16
C ILE A 89 2.34 -3.49 3.51
N THR A 90 2.33 -3.76 2.19
CA THR A 90 3.54 -4.16 1.48
C THR A 90 4.55 -3.03 1.46
N SER A 91 4.13 -1.81 1.12
CA SER A 91 4.99 -0.62 1.11
C SER A 91 5.62 -0.34 2.47
N THR A 92 4.83 -0.39 3.56
CA THR A 92 5.32 -0.15 4.93
C THR A 92 6.31 -1.23 5.37
N THR A 93 6.07 -2.49 5.02
CA THR A 93 7.00 -3.59 5.34
C THR A 93 8.33 -3.43 4.61
N PHE A 94 8.31 -3.00 3.34
CA PHE A 94 9.53 -2.67 2.61
C PHE A 94 10.28 -1.50 3.23
N ALA A 95 9.58 -0.42 3.63
CA ALA A 95 10.20 0.71 4.32
C ALA A 95 10.88 0.25 5.63
N TYR A 96 10.24 -0.62 6.40
CA TYR A 96 10.80 -1.18 7.62
C TYR A 96 12.08 -2.01 7.38
N LEU A 97 12.11 -2.83 6.32
CA LEU A 97 13.31 -3.57 5.92
C LEU A 97 14.49 -2.65 5.64
N TYR A 98 14.28 -1.59 4.85
CA TYR A 98 15.35 -0.63 4.57
C TYR A 98 15.79 0.13 5.82
N ALA A 99 14.85 0.53 6.68
CA ALA A 99 15.17 1.19 7.95
C ALA A 99 16.06 0.32 8.85
N LEU A 100 15.76 -0.99 8.97
CA LEU A 100 16.59 -1.91 9.76
C LEU A 100 18.00 -2.05 9.19
N ASN A 101 18.16 -2.07 7.86
CA ASN A 101 19.48 -2.14 7.22
C ASN A 101 20.30 -0.86 7.45
N ILE A 102 19.66 0.28 7.69
CA ILE A 102 20.31 1.58 7.92
C ILE A 102 20.68 1.78 9.40
N ILE A 103 19.80 1.42 10.34
CA ILE A 103 19.95 1.74 11.78
C ILE A 103 20.83 0.71 12.50
N SER A 104 20.81 -0.54 12.04
CA SER A 104 21.35 -1.66 12.80
C SER A 104 22.86 -1.82 12.61
N PRO A 105 23.66 -1.76 13.69
CA PRO A 105 25.07 -2.14 13.67
C PRO A 105 25.26 -3.65 13.90
N PHE A 106 24.24 -4.49 13.67
CA PHE A 106 24.33 -5.93 13.95
C PHE A 106 25.16 -6.67 12.90
N ASP A 107 25.81 -7.76 13.34
CA ASP A 107 26.55 -8.63 12.44
C ASP A 107 25.70 -9.08 11.24
N LYS A 108 26.33 -9.18 10.07
CA LYS A 108 25.67 -9.55 8.80
C LYS A 108 24.81 -10.82 8.91
N GLY A 109 25.18 -11.76 9.80
CA GLY A 109 24.40 -12.96 10.08
C GLY A 109 23.03 -12.66 10.72
N MET A 110 22.97 -11.75 11.68
CA MET A 110 21.72 -11.38 12.36
C MET A 110 20.76 -10.64 11.42
N ILE A 111 21.31 -9.73 10.59
CA ILE A 111 20.56 -9.05 9.53
C ILE A 111 19.97 -10.06 8.53
N THR A 112 20.74 -11.10 8.17
CA THR A 112 20.28 -12.15 7.24
C THR A 112 19.12 -12.95 7.83
N VAL A 113 19.17 -13.30 9.12
CA VAL A 113 18.07 -14.02 9.81
C VAL A 113 16.82 -13.15 9.94
N LEU A 114 16.98 -11.85 10.24
CA LEU A 114 15.88 -10.88 10.27
C LEU A 114 15.22 -10.70 8.90
N ASN A 115 16.03 -10.53 7.85
CA ASN A 115 15.52 -10.38 6.49
C ASN A 115 14.78 -11.63 6.02
N SER A 116 15.35 -12.82 6.21
CA SER A 116 14.72 -14.08 5.80
C SER A 116 13.39 -14.33 6.53
N SER A 117 13.30 -14.01 7.83
CA SER A 117 12.06 -14.09 8.61
C SER A 117 10.97 -13.15 8.06
N LEU A 118 11.35 -11.92 7.69
CA LEU A 118 10.43 -10.93 7.13
C LEU A 118 9.99 -11.29 5.71
N TYR A 119 10.88 -11.86 4.88
CA TYR A 119 10.50 -12.36 3.55
C TYR A 119 9.55 -13.56 3.63
N ALA A 120 9.78 -14.49 4.55
CA ALA A 120 8.85 -15.59 4.80
C ALA A 120 7.47 -15.07 5.19
N TRP A 121 7.41 -14.08 6.09
CA TRP A 121 6.17 -13.42 6.48
C TRP A 121 5.47 -12.70 5.31
N MET A 122 6.24 -12.00 4.47
CA MET A 122 5.72 -11.38 3.25
C MET A 122 5.16 -12.39 2.25
N GLY A 123 5.75 -13.59 2.16
CA GLY A 123 5.21 -14.69 1.37
C GLY A 123 3.82 -15.12 1.82
N VAL A 124 3.60 -15.26 3.13
CA VAL A 124 2.29 -15.59 3.71
C VAL A 124 1.26 -14.51 3.38
N LEU A 125 1.62 -13.23 3.54
CA LEU A 125 0.74 -12.11 3.18
C LEU A 125 0.41 -12.10 1.68
N GLY A 126 1.39 -12.40 0.82
CA GLY A 126 1.21 -12.51 -0.62
C GLY A 126 0.19 -13.59 -1.02
N ILE A 127 0.25 -14.76 -0.40
CA ILE A 127 -0.69 -15.87 -0.67
C ILE A 127 -2.13 -15.46 -0.32
N VAL A 128 -2.32 -14.80 0.82
CA VAL A 128 -3.65 -14.31 1.25
C VAL A 128 -4.16 -13.22 0.29
N PHE A 129 -3.28 -12.30 -0.12
CA PHE A 129 -3.60 -11.26 -1.10
C PHE A 129 -4.04 -11.86 -2.46
N LEU A 130 -3.29 -12.84 -2.95
CA LEU A 130 -3.62 -13.58 -4.18
C LEU A 130 -4.99 -14.24 -4.08
N GLY A 131 -5.31 -14.87 -2.95
CA GLY A 131 -6.61 -15.50 -2.70
C GLY A 131 -7.78 -14.50 -2.74
N HIS A 132 -7.65 -13.36 -2.07
CA HIS A 132 -8.66 -12.30 -2.12
C HIS A 132 -8.79 -11.73 -3.54
N THR A 133 -7.68 -11.38 -4.19
CA THR A 133 -7.69 -10.84 -5.55
C THR A 133 -8.33 -11.81 -6.54
N CYS A 134 -8.03 -13.11 -6.44
CA CYS A 134 -8.66 -14.14 -7.27
C CYS A 134 -10.18 -14.17 -7.08
N ARG A 135 -10.67 -14.14 -5.84
CA ARG A 135 -12.12 -14.05 -5.57
C ARG A 135 -12.75 -12.79 -6.15
N PHE A 136 -12.05 -11.66 -6.15
CA PHE A 136 -12.52 -10.42 -6.78
C PHE A 136 -12.71 -10.57 -8.28
N VAL A 137 -11.67 -11.06 -8.95
CA VAL A 137 -11.62 -11.19 -10.40
C VAL A 137 -12.74 -12.13 -10.84
N ILE A 138 -12.93 -13.25 -10.13
CA ILE A 138 -14.04 -14.17 -10.37
C ILE A 138 -15.39 -13.47 -10.19
N TRP A 139 -15.57 -12.66 -9.15
CA TRP A 139 -16.81 -11.90 -8.93
C TRP A 139 -17.07 -10.88 -10.03
N ILE A 140 -16.06 -10.13 -10.48
CA ILE A 140 -16.16 -9.18 -11.59
C ILE A 140 -16.57 -9.90 -12.85
N ILE A 141 -15.87 -10.97 -13.22
CA ILE A 141 -16.14 -11.73 -14.45
C ILE A 141 -17.58 -12.26 -14.42
N ARG A 142 -18.02 -12.82 -13.29
CA ARG A 142 -19.40 -13.30 -13.12
C ARG A 142 -20.42 -12.17 -13.26
N LYS A 143 -20.15 -11.00 -12.69
CA LYS A 143 -21.04 -9.85 -12.75
C LYS A 143 -21.13 -9.27 -14.17
N VAL A 144 -20.01 -9.09 -14.86
CA VAL A 144 -19.95 -8.62 -16.25
C VAL A 144 -20.64 -9.59 -17.19
N ARG A 145 -20.41 -10.91 -17.03
CA ARG A 145 -21.10 -11.94 -17.80
C ARG A 145 -22.63 -11.89 -17.60
N LYS A 146 -23.09 -11.69 -16.36
CA LYS A 146 -24.53 -11.55 -16.07
C LYS A 146 -25.13 -10.32 -16.74
N CYS A 147 -24.48 -9.16 -16.64
CA CYS A 147 -24.95 -7.93 -17.29
C CYS A 147 -24.98 -8.06 -18.82
N ARG A 148 -23.96 -8.68 -19.43
CA ARG A 148 -23.95 -8.95 -20.87
C ARG A 148 -25.11 -9.83 -21.30
N LYS A 149 -25.40 -10.91 -20.57
CA LYS A 149 -26.54 -11.79 -20.88
C LYS A 149 -27.88 -11.06 -20.79
N GLN A 150 -28.04 -10.15 -19.82
CA GLN A 150 -29.26 -9.35 -19.69
C GLN A 150 -29.41 -8.34 -20.84
N ALA A 151 -28.33 -7.67 -21.24
CA ALA A 151 -28.34 -6.76 -22.38
C ALA A 151 -28.65 -7.48 -23.70
N GLN A 152 -28.11 -8.70 -23.90
CA GLN A 152 -28.39 -9.52 -25.07
C GLN A 152 -29.86 -10.00 -25.12
N ALA A 153 -30.43 -10.40 -23.97
CA ALA A 153 -31.84 -10.78 -23.91
C ALA A 153 -32.78 -9.61 -24.24
N GLN A 154 -32.49 -8.42 -23.71
CA GLN A 154 -33.29 -7.22 -23.97
C GLN A 154 -33.25 -6.77 -25.45
N ALA A 155 -32.11 -6.92 -26.13
CA ALA A 155 -31.99 -6.60 -27.54
C ALA A 155 -32.82 -7.56 -28.42
N HIS A 156 -32.84 -8.86 -28.07
CA HIS A 156 -33.61 -9.85 -28.81
C HIS A 156 -35.13 -9.66 -28.66
N ASP A 157 -35.60 -9.34 -27.44
CA ASP A 157 -37.02 -9.08 -27.19
C ASP A 157 -37.52 -7.80 -27.90
N GLN A 158 -36.64 -6.79 -28.08
CA GLN A 158 -36.97 -5.56 -28.82
C GLN A 158 -37.14 -5.82 -30.32
N ASP A 159 -36.24 -6.59 -30.96
CA ASP A 159 -36.37 -6.94 -32.38
C ASP A 159 -37.67 -7.72 -32.63
N GLN A 160 -38.00 -8.69 -31.77
CA GLN A 160 -39.24 -9.46 -31.89
C GLN A 160 -40.51 -8.63 -31.72
N ALA A 161 -40.49 -7.63 -30.85
CA ALA A 161 -41.63 -6.72 -30.65
C ALA A 161 -41.83 -5.78 -31.85
N GLN A 162 -40.77 -5.48 -32.60
CA GLN A 162 -40.80 -4.57 -33.75
C GLN A 162 -41.28 -5.28 -35.03
N ASP A 163 -41.07 -6.59 -35.17
CA ASP A 163 -41.57 -7.41 -36.28
C ASP A 163 -43.09 -7.72 -36.18
N GLN A 164 -43.72 -7.45 -35.03
CA GLN A 164 -45.16 -7.70 -34.80
C GLN A 164 -46.08 -6.48 -35.01
N VAL A 165 -45.54 -5.34 -35.45
CA VAL A 165 -46.26 -4.07 -35.69
C VAL A 165 -46.27 -3.76 -37.18
#